data_AF-A0AA42ZV87-F1
#
_entry.id   AF-A0AA42ZV87-F1
#
_cell.length_a   1.000
_cell.length_b   1.000
_cell.length_c   1.000
_cell.angle_alpha   90.00
_cell.angle_beta   90.00
_cell.angle_gamma   90.00
#
_symmetry.space_group_name_H-M   'P 1'
#
loop_
_entity.id
_entity.type
_entity.pdbx_description
1 polymer ?
#
loop_
_entity_poly.entity_id
_entity_poly.type
_entity_poly.pdbx_seq_one_letter_code
_entity_poly.pdbx_strand_id
1 'polypeptide(L)'
;MMVRIVTLLIFTLTAIPAAMAQESLSVAIGVHVFPRQGQDEVQQSMDEAECYNWASDRTGTDPFALSRQASEQQAASQQAMAEAQRAEAGTTGRNAAQGALGGALVGAVFGSGSKGVWRGAAAGAATGAVVGGTRTRNAREDATEDVAEQSARNQAATEAQMEDFRTAFSTCLEAKDYIARF
;
A
#
# COMPACT_ATOMS: atom_id res chain seq x y z
N MET A 1 63.57 -23.72 -42.35
CA MET A 1 62.12 -23.44 -42.21
C MET A 1 61.53 -24.49 -41.28
N MET A 2 60.78 -24.25 -40.21
CA MET A 2 60.35 -23.06 -39.44
C MET A 2 59.78 -23.65 -38.14
N VAL A 3 60.34 -23.28 -36.99
CA VAL A 3 59.82 -23.65 -35.67
C VAL A 3 58.60 -22.77 -35.40
N ARG A 4 57.41 -23.37 -35.23
CA ARG A 4 56.19 -22.64 -34.84
C ARG A 4 55.93 -22.82 -33.36
N ILE A 5 56.39 -21.82 -32.61
CA ILE A 5 56.09 -21.59 -31.20
C ILE A 5 54.59 -21.29 -31.10
N VAL A 6 53.83 -22.20 -30.50
CA VAL A 6 52.42 -22.00 -30.18
C VAL A 6 52.36 -21.33 -28.81
N THR A 7 52.25 -20.01 -28.82
CA THR A 7 52.08 -19.19 -27.61
C THR A 7 50.66 -19.40 -27.06
N LEU A 8 50.56 -20.10 -25.94
CA LEU A 8 49.31 -20.40 -25.25
C LEU A 8 48.91 -19.18 -24.40
N LEU A 9 48.04 -18.33 -24.94
CA LEU A 9 47.44 -17.18 -24.25
C LEU A 9 46.36 -17.68 -23.27
N ILE A 10 46.72 -17.82 -22.00
CA ILE A 10 45.79 -18.15 -20.91
C ILE A 10 45.02 -16.86 -20.57
N PHE A 11 43.79 -16.76 -21.08
CA PHE A 11 42.86 -15.70 -20.72
C PHE A 11 42.19 -16.08 -19.39
N THR A 12 42.73 -15.60 -18.27
CA THR A 12 42.09 -15.75 -16.96
C THR A 12 40.84 -14.87 -16.92
N LEU A 13 39.69 -15.49 -17.20
CA LEU A 13 38.37 -14.90 -17.01
C LEU A 13 38.10 -14.79 -15.50
N THR A 14 38.47 -13.68 -14.88
CA THR A 14 38.06 -13.37 -13.52
C THR A 14 36.57 -13.06 -13.54
N ALA A 15 35.74 -14.04 -13.17
CA ALA A 15 34.34 -13.83 -12.87
C ALA A 15 34.25 -12.86 -11.68
N ILE A 16 33.91 -11.60 -11.95
CA ILE A 16 33.54 -10.64 -10.91
C ILE A 16 32.16 -11.10 -10.42
N PRO A 17 32.01 -11.54 -9.15
CA PRO A 17 30.68 -11.80 -8.63
C PRO A 17 29.95 -10.46 -8.58
N ALA A 18 28.89 -10.32 -9.36
CA ALA A 18 27.92 -9.26 -9.18
C ALA A 18 27.26 -9.50 -7.82
N ALA A 19 27.69 -8.77 -6.79
CA ALA A 19 26.98 -8.70 -5.53
C ALA A 19 25.60 -8.13 -5.84
N MET A 20 24.60 -9.02 -5.94
CA MET A 20 23.21 -8.61 -5.96
C MET A 20 22.95 -8.00 -4.60
N ALA A 21 22.81 -6.67 -4.53
CA ALA A 21 22.40 -5.98 -3.32
C ALA A 21 21.01 -6.50 -2.95
N GLN A 22 20.95 -7.42 -1.99
CA GLN A 22 19.70 -7.93 -1.48
C GLN A 22 19.12 -6.82 -0.59
N GLU A 23 17.98 -6.27 -1.01
CA GLU A 23 17.33 -5.19 -0.29
C GLU A 23 16.97 -5.69 1.12
N SER A 24 17.45 -4.97 2.16
CA SER A 24 17.27 -5.42 3.54
C SER A 24 15.81 -5.28 3.98
N LEU A 25 15.39 -6.08 4.96
CA LEU A 25 14.01 -6.09 5.44
C LEU A 25 13.61 -4.71 5.94
N SER A 26 14.55 -4.03 6.61
CA SER A 26 14.38 -2.68 7.12
C SER A 26 14.05 -1.69 6.00
N VAL A 27 14.73 -1.76 4.85
CA VAL A 27 14.45 -0.87 3.72
C VAL A 27 13.04 -1.09 3.18
N ALA A 28 12.61 -2.35 3.04
CA ALA A 28 11.28 -2.70 2.54
C ALA A 28 10.14 -2.15 3.42
N ILE A 29 10.36 -1.99 4.72
CA ILE A 29 9.38 -1.43 5.67
C ILE A 29 9.59 0.08 5.92
N GLY A 30 10.56 0.71 5.26
CA GLY A 30 10.86 2.14 5.37
C GLY A 30 11.66 2.51 6.62
N VAL A 31 12.48 1.60 7.13
CA VAL A 31 13.41 1.82 8.26
C VAL A 31 14.85 1.80 7.73
N HIS A 32 15.58 2.87 7.98
CA HIS A 32 16.99 2.99 7.70
C HIS A 32 17.82 2.47 8.87
N VAL A 33 18.70 1.51 8.61
CA VAL A 33 19.49 0.82 9.64
C VAL A 33 20.97 0.98 9.35
N PHE A 34 21.75 1.30 10.38
CA PHE A 34 23.20 1.40 10.32
C PHE A 34 23.86 0.58 11.44
N PRO A 35 24.75 -0.38 11.12
CA PRO A 35 25.45 -1.20 12.10
C PRO A 35 26.50 -0.36 12.86
N ARG A 36 26.59 -0.51 14.19
CA ARG A 36 27.57 0.24 15.00
C ARG A 36 28.84 -0.53 15.35
N GLN A 37 28.77 -1.86 15.37
CA GLN A 37 29.82 -2.73 15.92
C GLN A 37 30.44 -3.64 14.85
N GLY A 38 30.35 -3.25 13.57
CA GLY A 38 30.86 -4.06 12.47
C GLY A 38 30.06 -5.34 12.22
N GLN A 39 28.76 -5.33 12.54
CA GLN A 39 27.85 -6.41 12.14
C GLN A 39 27.88 -6.56 10.62
N ASP A 40 28.06 -7.79 10.13
CA ASP A 40 28.01 -8.08 8.70
C ASP A 40 26.56 -8.21 8.20
N GLU A 41 26.39 -8.29 6.88
CA GLU A 41 25.06 -8.36 6.24
C GLU A 41 24.27 -9.60 6.66
N VAL A 42 24.94 -10.71 6.98
CA VAL A 42 24.28 -11.95 7.39
C VAL A 42 23.71 -11.80 8.80
N GLN A 43 24.53 -11.29 9.72
CA GLN A 43 24.11 -10.99 11.09
C GLN A 43 22.99 -9.95 11.10
N GLN A 44 23.11 -8.88 10.30
CA GLN A 44 22.06 -7.88 10.16
C GLN A 44 20.76 -8.50 9.65
N SER A 45 20.80 -9.35 8.63
CA SER A 45 19.59 -10.00 8.11
C SER A 45 18.91 -10.89 9.16
N MET A 46 19.70 -11.60 9.98
CA MET A 46 19.16 -12.42 11.09
C MET A 46 18.55 -11.54 12.18
N ASP A 47 19.23 -10.47 12.57
CA ASP A 47 18.75 -9.52 13.57
C ASP A 47 17.48 -8.79 13.11
N GLU A 48 17.42 -8.38 11.84
CA GLU A 48 16.22 -7.80 11.22
C GLU A 48 15.05 -8.80 11.25
N ALA A 49 15.27 -10.07 10.91
CA ALA A 49 14.23 -11.09 10.95
C ALA A 49 13.72 -11.34 12.39
N GLU A 50 14.62 -11.39 13.38
CA GLU A 50 14.24 -11.52 14.79
C GLU A 50 13.42 -10.31 15.26
N CYS A 51 13.90 -9.10 14.98
CA CYS A 51 13.22 -7.86 15.36
C CYS A 51 11.88 -7.66 14.64
N TYR A 52 11.75 -8.15 13.42
CA TYR A 52 10.48 -8.19 12.70
C TYR A 52 9.45 -9.06 13.42
N ASN A 53 9.84 -10.28 13.81
CA ASN A 53 8.94 -11.18 14.54
C ASN A 53 8.56 -10.58 15.90
N TRP A 54 9.54 -10.04 16.62
CA TRP A 54 9.28 -9.38 17.91
C TRP A 54 8.34 -8.18 17.77
N ALA A 55 8.54 -7.33 16.77
CA ALA A 55 7.68 -6.18 16.51
C ALA A 55 6.26 -6.61 16.10
N SER A 56 6.14 -7.67 15.29
CA SER A 56 4.85 -8.24 14.89
C SER A 56 4.09 -8.77 16.09
N ASP A 57 4.75 -9.54 16.96
CA ASP A 57 4.15 -10.08 18.19
C ASP A 57 3.76 -8.97 19.17
N ARG A 58 4.57 -7.90 19.25
CA ARG A 58 4.35 -6.81 20.20
C ARG A 58 3.19 -5.90 19.79
N THR A 59 3.06 -5.62 18.49
CA THR A 59 2.08 -4.68 17.94
C THR A 59 0.83 -5.37 17.41
N GLY A 60 0.89 -6.68 17.18
CA GLY A 60 -0.16 -7.43 16.48
C GLY A 60 -0.31 -7.04 15.01
N THR A 61 0.68 -6.36 14.44
CA THR A 61 0.65 -5.81 13.08
C THR A 61 1.71 -6.46 12.19
N ASP A 62 1.32 -6.92 11.00
CA ASP A 62 2.23 -7.30 9.91
C ASP A 62 2.32 -6.15 8.90
N PRO A 63 3.47 -5.49 8.72
CA PRO A 63 3.63 -4.33 7.82
C PRO A 63 3.39 -4.69 6.34
N PHE A 64 3.62 -5.94 5.93
CA PHE A 64 3.36 -6.38 4.56
C PHE A 64 1.89 -6.67 4.33
N ALA A 65 1.18 -7.22 5.33
CA ALA A 65 -0.27 -7.34 5.25
C ALA A 65 -0.92 -5.95 5.23
N LEU A 66 -0.44 -5.05 6.07
CA LEU A 66 -0.99 -3.70 6.19
C LEU A 66 -0.74 -2.85 4.93
N SER A 67 0.45 -2.94 4.34
CA SER A 67 0.74 -2.28 3.05
C SER A 67 -0.08 -2.86 1.89
N ARG A 68 -0.32 -4.18 1.84
CA ARG A 68 -1.25 -4.78 0.86
C ARG A 68 -2.65 -4.22 1.03
N GLN A 69 -3.17 -4.19 2.25
CA GLN A 69 -4.49 -3.63 2.54
C GLN A 69 -4.61 -2.16 2.10
N ALA A 70 -3.58 -1.35 2.37
CA ALA A 70 -3.53 0.05 1.92
C ALA A 70 -3.56 0.15 0.38
N SER A 71 -2.78 -0.69 -0.31
CA SER A 71 -2.73 -0.71 -1.77
C SER A 71 -4.07 -1.13 -2.39
N GLU A 72 -4.77 -2.09 -1.80
CA GLU A 72 -6.08 -2.55 -2.25
C GLU A 72 -7.15 -1.48 -2.06
N GLN A 73 -7.14 -0.78 -0.92
CA GLN A 73 -8.03 0.36 -0.68
C GLN A 73 -7.78 1.50 -1.69
N GLN A 74 -6.52 1.76 -2.01
CA GLN A 74 -6.15 2.78 -2.99
C GLN A 74 -6.54 2.37 -4.42
N ALA A 75 -6.39 1.10 -4.79
CA ALA A 75 -6.84 0.59 -6.08
C ALA A 75 -8.37 0.67 -6.23
N ALA A 76 -9.11 0.33 -5.17
CA ALA A 76 -10.56 0.44 -5.16
C ALA A 76 -11.05 1.89 -5.29
N SER A 77 -10.38 2.85 -4.63
CA SER A 77 -10.72 4.27 -4.78
C SER A 77 -10.44 4.78 -6.20
N GLN A 78 -9.31 4.38 -6.81
CA GLN A 78 -8.99 4.74 -8.19
C GLN A 78 -9.98 4.14 -9.20
N GLN A 79 -10.41 2.89 -9.00
CA GLN A 79 -11.42 2.25 -9.86
C GLN A 79 -12.77 2.98 -9.79
N ALA A 80 -13.22 3.35 -8.57
CA ALA A 80 -14.45 4.13 -8.40
C ALA A 80 -14.38 5.49 -9.12
N MET A 81 -13.22 6.17 -9.08
CA MET A 81 -13.00 7.44 -9.79
C MET A 81 -13.00 7.25 -11.31
N ALA A 82 -12.39 6.18 -11.83
CA ALA A 82 -12.36 5.88 -13.26
C ALA A 82 -13.75 5.53 -13.82
N GLU A 83 -14.58 4.82 -13.05
CA GLU A 83 -15.97 4.53 -13.42
C GLU A 83 -16.85 5.78 -13.45
N ALA A 84 -16.68 6.69 -12.49
CA ALA A 84 -17.35 7.99 -12.50
C ALA A 84 -16.98 8.82 -13.75
N GLN A 85 -15.70 8.87 -14.12
CA GLN A 85 -15.25 9.57 -15.33
C GLN A 85 -15.76 8.93 -16.62
N ARG A 86 -15.89 7.61 -16.68
CA ARG A 86 -16.48 6.91 -17.84
C ARG A 86 -17.97 7.15 -17.99
N ALA A 87 -18.70 7.28 -16.89
CA ALA A 87 -20.12 7.65 -16.91
C ALA A 87 -20.33 9.07 -17.47
N GLU A 88 -19.40 9.99 -17.21
CA GLU A 88 -19.40 11.35 -17.80
C GLU A 88 -18.97 11.37 -19.27
N ALA A 89 -17.98 10.56 -19.67
CA ALA A 89 -17.50 10.51 -21.06
C ALA A 89 -18.49 9.84 -22.05
N GLY A 90 -19.49 9.10 -21.56
CA GLY A 90 -20.51 8.43 -22.37
C GLY A 90 -21.61 9.33 -22.95
N THR A 91 -21.57 10.65 -22.72
CA THR A 91 -22.66 11.57 -23.09
C THR A 91 -22.69 12.03 -24.55
N THR A 92 -21.83 11.51 -25.44
CA THR A 92 -21.75 11.97 -26.84
C THR A 92 -22.66 11.20 -27.83
N GLY A 93 -23.48 10.24 -27.38
CA GLY A 93 -24.30 9.43 -28.31
C GLY A 93 -25.68 9.05 -27.78
N ARG A 94 -26.69 9.86 -28.11
CA ARG A 94 -28.15 9.59 -28.20
C ARG A 94 -28.89 8.89 -27.03
N ASN A 95 -28.22 8.45 -25.96
CA ASN A 95 -28.80 7.74 -24.83
C ASN A 95 -28.59 8.50 -23.50
N ALA A 96 -28.74 9.83 -23.52
CA ALA A 96 -28.51 10.71 -22.38
C ALA A 96 -29.46 10.49 -21.17
N ALA A 97 -30.47 9.63 -21.28
CA ALA A 97 -31.38 9.31 -20.18
C ALA A 97 -30.75 8.43 -19.08
N GLN A 98 -29.58 7.82 -19.32
CA GLN A 98 -28.88 6.99 -18.34
C GLN A 98 -27.67 7.68 -17.67
N GLY A 99 -27.30 8.89 -18.11
CA GLY A 99 -26.09 9.60 -17.65
C GLY A 99 -26.19 10.30 -16.29
N ALA A 100 -27.40 10.40 -15.71
CA ALA A 100 -27.59 11.01 -14.39
C ALA A 100 -27.39 10.04 -13.20
N LEU A 101 -27.00 8.79 -13.48
CA LEU A 101 -26.82 7.73 -12.47
C LEU A 101 -25.37 7.63 -11.96
N GLY A 102 -24.41 8.34 -12.57
CA GLY A 102 -22.98 8.21 -12.28
C GLY A 102 -22.46 8.90 -11.01
N GLY A 103 -23.33 9.58 -10.25
CA GLY A 103 -22.93 10.43 -9.12
C GLY A 103 -23.19 9.87 -7.72
N ALA A 104 -23.41 8.57 -7.55
CA ALA A 104 -23.82 7.99 -6.25
C ALA A 104 -23.09 6.68 -5.87
N LEU A 105 -21.93 6.40 -6.45
CA LEU A 105 -21.18 5.15 -6.17
C LEU A 105 -19.92 5.33 -5.33
N VAL A 106 -19.56 6.57 -4.98
CA VAL A 106 -18.44 6.84 -4.07
C VAL A 106 -18.95 6.70 -2.63
N GLY A 107 -18.98 5.48 -2.09
CA GLY A 107 -19.35 5.30 -0.68
C GLY A 107 -19.54 3.89 -0.13
N ALA A 108 -19.31 2.82 -0.89
CA ALA A 108 -19.65 1.47 -0.43
C ALA A 108 -18.48 0.47 -0.42
N VAL A 109 -17.23 0.92 -0.27
CA VAL A 109 -16.06 0.02 -0.20
C VAL A 109 -15.37 0.05 1.16
N PHE A 110 -16.13 0.27 2.24
CA PHE A 110 -15.62 0.10 3.61
C PHE A 110 -16.61 -0.73 4.43
N GLY A 111 -16.37 -2.03 4.49
CA GLY A 111 -17.14 -2.96 5.30
C GLY A 111 -16.58 -4.38 5.22
N SER A 112 -15.58 -4.68 6.05
CA SER A 112 -15.13 -6.05 6.33
C SER A 112 -16.22 -6.78 7.13
N GLY A 113 -17.14 -7.43 6.43
CA GLY A 113 -18.20 -8.22 7.04
C GLY A 113 -18.74 -9.26 6.08
N SER A 114 -18.30 -10.52 6.25
CA SER A 114 -18.87 -11.66 5.54
C SER A 114 -20.31 -11.89 6.02
N LYS A 115 -21.26 -11.56 5.14
CA LYS A 115 -22.73 -11.51 5.32
C LYS A 115 -23.26 -10.11 5.66
N GLY A 116 -23.38 -9.26 4.64
CA GLY A 116 -24.29 -8.11 4.72
C GLY A 116 -23.90 -6.83 3.99
N VAL A 117 -23.15 -6.88 2.87
CA VAL A 117 -22.78 -5.67 2.11
C VAL A 117 -23.28 -5.78 0.68
N TRP A 118 -24.60 -5.71 0.49
CA TRP A 118 -25.21 -5.42 -0.81
C TRP A 118 -26.38 -4.43 -0.73
N ARG A 119 -26.70 -3.92 0.47
CA ARG A 119 -27.88 -3.05 0.69
C ARG A 119 -27.56 -1.59 1.03
N GLY A 120 -26.28 -1.24 1.22
CA GLY A 120 -25.87 0.13 1.59
C GLY A 120 -25.76 1.11 0.42
N ALA A 121 -25.26 0.67 -0.74
CA ALA A 121 -25.10 1.52 -1.93
C ALA A 121 -26.43 1.81 -2.67
N ALA A 122 -27.36 0.86 -2.64
CA ALA A 122 -28.65 0.98 -3.31
C ALA A 122 -29.67 1.84 -2.52
N ALA A 123 -29.48 1.98 -1.20
CA ALA A 123 -30.39 2.75 -0.36
C ALA A 123 -30.22 4.28 -0.56
N GLY A 124 -28.99 4.78 -0.74
CA GLY A 124 -28.75 6.22 -0.97
C GLY A 124 -29.27 6.73 -2.32
N ALA A 125 -29.21 5.89 -3.36
CA ALA A 125 -29.67 6.25 -4.70
C ALA A 125 -31.20 6.15 -4.86
N ALA A 126 -31.87 5.23 -4.16
CA ALA A 126 -33.30 4.97 -4.36
C ALA A 126 -34.23 5.92 -3.59
N THR A 127 -33.84 6.44 -2.41
CA THR A 127 -34.69 7.39 -1.64
C THR A 127 -34.47 8.86 -1.97
N GLY A 128 -33.34 9.24 -2.57
CA GLY A 128 -33.02 10.65 -2.87
C GLY A 128 -33.76 11.25 -4.08
N ALA A 129 -34.37 10.42 -4.93
CA ALA A 129 -34.95 10.85 -6.19
C ALA A 129 -36.32 11.55 -6.08
N VAL A 130 -36.96 11.58 -4.90
CA VAL A 130 -38.39 11.96 -4.80
C VAL A 130 -38.64 13.27 -4.02
N VAL A 131 -37.64 13.89 -3.37
CA VAL A 131 -37.88 15.11 -2.56
C VAL A 131 -36.89 16.24 -2.90
N GLY A 132 -37.34 17.18 -3.74
CA GLY A 132 -36.92 18.60 -3.79
C GLY A 132 -35.43 18.91 -4.03
N GLY A 133 -35.11 19.44 -5.22
CA GLY A 133 -33.75 19.70 -5.74
C GLY A 133 -32.80 20.62 -4.97
N THR A 134 -33.16 21.10 -3.77
CA THR A 134 -32.23 21.79 -2.83
C THR A 134 -31.81 20.89 -1.67
N ARG A 135 -32.69 20.01 -1.16
CA ARG A 135 -32.35 19.05 -0.09
C ARG A 135 -31.45 17.92 -0.57
N THR A 136 -31.59 17.52 -1.84
CA THR A 136 -30.74 16.50 -2.46
C THR A 136 -29.30 16.97 -2.71
N ARG A 137 -29.03 18.30 -2.69
CA ARG A 137 -27.66 18.83 -2.77
C ARG A 137 -26.96 18.73 -1.42
N ASN A 138 -27.59 19.25 -0.36
CA ASN A 138 -27.03 19.14 1.00
C ASN A 138 -26.86 17.67 1.43
N ALA A 139 -27.85 16.80 1.17
CA ALA A 139 -27.74 15.38 1.50
C ALA A 139 -26.68 14.62 0.69
N ARG A 140 -26.28 15.14 -0.48
CA ARG A 140 -25.14 14.60 -1.24
C ARG A 140 -23.82 15.12 -0.69
N GLU A 141 -23.74 16.40 -0.33
CA GLU A 141 -22.56 16.98 0.32
C GLU A 141 -22.26 16.26 1.64
N ASP A 142 -23.26 16.09 2.51
CA ASP A 142 -23.15 15.36 3.78
C ASP A 142 -22.66 13.91 3.56
N ALA A 143 -23.24 13.19 2.58
CA ALA A 143 -22.84 11.81 2.29
C ALA A 143 -21.43 11.69 1.67
N THR A 144 -20.98 12.68 0.88
CA THR A 144 -19.60 12.72 0.38
C THR A 144 -18.60 13.11 1.47
N GLU A 145 -19.00 13.96 2.41
CA GLU A 145 -18.17 14.38 3.54
C GLU A 145 -17.95 13.21 4.52
N ASP A 146 -19.00 12.46 4.84
CA ASP A 146 -18.93 11.25 5.66
C ASP A 146 -18.00 10.18 5.05
N VAL A 147 -18.06 9.97 3.72
CA VAL A 147 -17.22 9.00 3.02
C VAL A 147 -15.75 9.46 2.95
N ALA A 148 -15.52 10.74 2.68
CA ALA A 148 -14.18 11.32 2.66
C ALA A 148 -13.54 11.24 4.04
N GLU A 149 -14.28 11.61 5.10
CA GLU A 149 -13.83 11.54 6.47
C GLU A 149 -13.55 10.10 6.91
N GLN A 150 -14.42 9.15 6.58
CA GLN A 150 -14.20 7.74 6.89
C GLN A 150 -12.97 7.17 6.16
N SER A 151 -12.73 7.57 4.91
CA SER A 151 -11.52 7.17 4.19
C SER A 151 -10.26 7.75 4.82
N ALA A 152 -10.30 9.01 5.27
CA ALA A 152 -9.17 9.67 5.92
C ALA A 152 -8.88 9.04 7.29
N ARG A 153 -9.92 8.71 8.06
CA ARG A 153 -9.78 7.99 9.34
C ARG A 153 -9.17 6.60 9.15
N ASN A 154 -9.57 5.87 8.11
CA ASN A 154 -9.00 4.54 7.81
C ASN A 154 -7.53 4.62 7.40
N GLN A 155 -7.15 5.64 6.62
CA GLN A 155 -5.75 5.89 6.24
C GLN A 155 -4.90 6.25 7.47
N ALA A 156 -5.37 7.19 8.29
CA ALA A 156 -4.67 7.58 9.52
C ALA A 156 -4.51 6.40 10.50
N ALA A 157 -5.52 5.53 10.62
CA ALA A 157 -5.42 4.33 11.45
C ALA A 157 -4.41 3.30 10.91
N THR A 158 -4.25 3.22 9.58
CA THR A 158 -3.27 2.35 8.92
C THR A 158 -1.87 2.90 9.11
N GLU A 159 -1.68 4.21 8.97
CA GLU A 159 -0.40 4.88 9.22
C GLU A 159 0.05 4.73 10.67
N ALA A 160 -0.86 4.91 11.63
CA ALA A 160 -0.56 4.74 13.05
C ALA A 160 -0.10 3.31 13.39
N GLN A 161 -0.70 2.28 12.77
CA GLN A 161 -0.27 0.88 12.94
C GLN A 161 1.11 0.62 12.33
N MET A 162 1.40 1.19 11.15
CA MET A 162 2.73 1.13 10.54
C MET A 162 3.78 1.83 11.40
N GLU A 163 3.44 2.98 11.99
CA GLU A 163 4.34 3.75 12.86
C GLU A 163 4.66 3.00 14.15
N ASP A 164 3.65 2.39 14.79
CA ASP A 164 3.85 1.56 15.98
C ASP A 164 4.74 0.35 15.69
N PHE A 165 4.53 -0.32 14.55
CA PHE A 165 5.39 -1.39 14.08
C PHE A 165 6.84 -0.92 13.87
N ARG A 166 7.05 0.19 13.15
CA ARG A 166 8.38 0.74 12.90
C ARG A 166 9.09 1.17 14.18
N THR A 167 8.33 1.71 15.14
CA THR A 167 8.83 2.05 16.48
C THR A 167 9.32 0.81 17.22
N ALA A 168 8.51 -0.25 17.25
CA ALA A 168 8.91 -1.50 17.87
C ALA A 168 10.14 -2.12 17.18
N PHE A 169 10.10 -2.22 15.85
CA PHE A 169 11.19 -2.78 15.05
C PHE A 169 12.52 -2.05 15.26
N SER A 170 12.50 -0.71 15.17
CA SER A 170 13.69 0.12 15.40
C SER A 170 14.20 0.01 16.84
N THR A 171 13.31 -0.04 17.84
CA THR A 171 13.70 -0.22 19.25
C THR A 171 14.43 -1.55 19.47
N CYS A 172 13.97 -2.64 18.85
CA CYS A 172 14.65 -3.93 18.93
C CYS A 172 16.05 -3.88 18.29
N LEU A 173 16.17 -3.25 17.13
CA LEU A 173 17.47 -3.09 16.46
C LEU A 173 18.41 -2.18 17.27
N GLU A 174 17.92 -1.10 17.87
CA GLU A 174 18.72 -0.24 18.75
C GLU A 174 19.26 -1.01 19.97
N ALA A 175 18.48 -1.94 20.52
CA ALA A 175 18.94 -2.83 21.60
C ALA A 175 20.02 -3.82 21.15
N LYS A 176 20.17 -4.06 19.84
CA LYS A 176 21.20 -4.91 19.21
C LYS A 176 22.38 -4.10 18.63
N ASP A 177 22.60 -2.88 19.11
CA ASP A 177 23.67 -1.98 18.65
C ASP A 177 23.58 -1.57 17.17
N TYR A 178 22.37 -1.36 16.67
CA TYR A 178 22.13 -0.66 15.42
C TYR A 178 21.65 0.78 15.66
N ILE A 179 21.80 1.65 14.67
CA ILE A 179 21.08 2.93 14.61
C ILE A 179 19.93 2.71 13.64
N ALA A 180 18.69 2.82 14.12
CA ALA A 180 17.49 2.61 13.31
C ALA A 180 16.61 3.87 13.30
N ARG A 181 16.19 4.33 12.12
CA ARG A 181 15.38 5.54 11.91
C ARG A 181 14.35 5.33 10.80
N PHE A 182 13.16 5.89 10.92
CA PHE A 182 12.07 5.81 9.95
C PHE A 182 11.31 7.14 9.87
#